data_AF-A0A931V7K4-F1
#
_entry.id   AF-A0A931V7K4-F1
#
_cell.length_a   1.000
_cell.length_b   1.000
_cell.length_c   1.000
_cell.angle_alpha   90.00
_cell.angle_beta   90.00
_cell.angle_gamma   90.00
#
_symmetry.space_group_name_H-M   'P 1'
#
loop_
_entity.id
_entity.type
_entity.pdbx_description
1 polymer ?
#
loop_
_entity_poly.entity_id
_entity_poly.type
_entity_poly.pdbx_seq_one_letter_code
_entity_poly.pdbx_strand_id
1 'polypeptide(L)'
;MSIRRITFASFVLASIATSACSGPAKDEPAACADCAETGGDTGSLFPGFDSDSGAGSTPTTDAAIDDAAIDTAPSCVPADGADDPDDDFKDTNCDGIDGDKSRAIFVAPDGKDDAAGTLDAPVHSFAKAIERANELGKDVYACNGTYAENVVIAKAVRVFGGFDCKAGWKRTLDRARIAPSKGIPLTVNTVATDGVQLDRIALRAPDGVDAGESSIALFANQSKVVVTNGEIEAGSGADGLSPASPASITTPATKGRDAANGTPRECSENLSSMPWTMVYLCTTPELGPQTTTPVPTCEGRGGKGGNGGVGRPEWANAKPPTGGTAGLPAPSPGGPSRTSIGRGLDGAQGAVGASGVSSKVAFGTVTEKGYVADNSGTAGGPGATGGGGSGGWGNVGAAVWAGSFVAYYYNGGAGGEGGFGGCGGAGGEGGGGGGASVGVLSFK
;
A
#
# COMPACT_ATOMS: atom_id res chain seq x y z
N MET A 1 31.88 43.08 22.06
CA MET A 1 31.03 42.48 23.10
C MET A 1 29.65 43.13 23.02
N SER A 2 28.70 42.49 22.33
CA SER A 2 27.29 42.87 22.33
C SER A 2 26.49 41.60 22.02
N ILE A 3 26.04 40.93 23.08
CA ILE A 3 25.24 39.72 23.01
C ILE A 3 23.78 40.18 22.99
N ARG A 4 23.09 40.01 21.86
CA ARG A 4 21.63 40.12 21.82
C ARG A 4 21.04 38.73 22.04
N ARG A 5 20.50 38.52 23.25
CA ARG A 5 19.62 37.40 23.59
C ARG A 5 18.36 37.48 22.72
N ILE A 6 17.97 36.37 22.09
CA ILE A 6 16.64 36.18 21.53
C ILE A 6 15.98 35.05 22.32
N THR A 7 14.90 35.41 23.00
CA THR A 7 14.04 34.54 23.80
C THR A 7 13.14 33.74 22.86
N PHE A 8 13.11 32.42 22.99
CA PHE A 8 12.11 31.57 22.31
C PHE A 8 10.86 31.45 23.18
N ALA A 9 9.72 31.85 22.63
CA ALA A 9 8.40 31.41 23.05
C ALA A 9 7.45 31.47 21.87
N SER A 10 6.94 30.34 21.41
CA SER A 10 5.49 30.11 21.29
C SER A 10 5.18 28.73 20.73
N PHE A 11 4.22 28.09 21.42
CA PHE A 11 3.40 26.98 20.99
C PHE A 11 2.75 27.25 19.63
N VAL A 12 2.68 26.23 18.77
CA VAL A 12 1.74 26.19 17.63
C VAL A 12 0.79 25.02 17.86
N LEU A 13 -0.47 25.36 18.12
CA LEU A 13 -1.63 24.48 18.06
C LEU A 13 -1.97 24.30 16.56
N ALA A 14 -1.86 23.09 16.02
CA ALA A 14 -2.37 22.79 14.69
C ALA A 14 -3.89 22.60 14.77
N SER A 15 -4.65 23.54 14.21
CA SER A 15 -6.09 23.40 13.96
C SER A 15 -6.25 23.02 12.49
N ILE A 16 -6.57 21.76 12.20
CA ILE A 16 -6.86 21.30 10.84
C ILE A 16 -8.37 21.36 10.64
N ALA A 17 -8.80 22.22 9.72
CA ALA A 17 -10.16 22.29 9.24
C ALA A 17 -10.44 21.06 8.35
N THR A 18 -11.40 20.23 8.76
CA THR A 18 -11.97 19.16 7.95
C THR A 18 -12.92 19.75 6.91
N SER A 19 -12.48 19.87 5.66
CA SER A 19 -13.36 20.10 4.51
C SER A 19 -13.82 18.75 3.96
N ALA A 20 -15.01 18.32 4.36
CA ALA A 20 -15.70 17.20 3.75
C ALA A 20 -16.29 17.64 2.40
N CYS A 21 -15.73 17.18 1.28
CA CYS A 21 -16.40 17.24 -0.02
C CYS A 21 -17.32 16.03 -0.16
N SER A 22 -18.62 16.26 -0.04
CA SER A 22 -19.67 15.34 -0.47
C SER A 22 -20.41 15.98 -1.63
N GLY A 23 -20.37 15.36 -2.80
CA GLY A 23 -21.12 15.76 -3.98
C GLY A 23 -21.17 14.61 -4.99
N PRO A 24 -22.37 14.18 -5.45
CA PRO A 24 -22.52 13.01 -6.30
C PRO A 24 -22.37 13.34 -7.80
N ALA A 25 -22.02 12.32 -8.57
CA ALA A 25 -21.89 12.35 -10.03
C ALA A 25 -23.24 12.40 -10.77
N LYS A 26 -23.25 13.11 -11.91
CA LYS A 26 -23.64 12.66 -13.27
C LYS A 26 -24.42 13.72 -14.08
N ASP A 27 -23.92 14.03 -15.28
CA ASP A 27 -24.61 13.96 -16.59
C ASP A 27 -24.11 15.03 -17.58
N GLU A 28 -23.52 14.54 -18.69
CA GLU A 28 -23.32 15.22 -19.98
C GLU A 28 -24.53 14.92 -20.89
N PRO A 29 -24.83 15.63 -22.03
CA PRO A 29 -23.84 15.88 -23.10
C PRO A 29 -24.01 17.13 -24.04
N ALA A 30 -22.96 17.33 -24.84
CA ALA A 30 -22.86 17.82 -26.24
C ALA A 30 -23.29 19.24 -26.65
N ALA A 31 -22.35 20.00 -27.25
CA ALA A 31 -22.47 20.53 -28.63
C ALA A 31 -21.13 21.10 -29.17
N CYS A 32 -20.87 20.78 -30.43
CA CYS A 32 -19.77 21.16 -31.31
C CYS A 32 -20.15 22.38 -32.15
N ALA A 33 -19.23 23.30 -32.46
CA ALA A 33 -19.22 24.09 -33.70
C ALA A 33 -17.91 24.89 -33.87
N ASP A 34 -17.40 24.82 -35.09
CA ASP A 34 -16.23 25.46 -35.70
C ASP A 34 -16.17 27.00 -35.62
N CYS A 35 -14.97 27.54 -35.83
CA CYS A 35 -14.62 28.36 -37.03
C CYS A 35 -13.12 28.73 -37.01
N ALA A 36 -12.36 28.09 -37.89
CA ALA A 36 -11.12 28.61 -38.49
C ALA A 36 -11.47 29.43 -39.75
N GLU A 37 -10.52 30.25 -40.22
CA GLU A 37 -10.31 30.85 -41.57
C GLU A 37 -9.87 32.34 -41.43
N THR A 38 -8.58 32.69 -41.62
CA THR A 38 -7.85 33.08 -42.87
C THR A 38 -7.74 34.60 -43.09
N GLY A 39 -6.48 35.07 -43.22
CA GLY A 39 -5.95 35.83 -44.37
C GLY A 39 -6.42 37.25 -44.70
N GLY A 40 -5.47 38.17 -44.89
CA GLY A 40 -5.68 39.42 -45.65
C GLY A 40 -4.56 40.47 -45.53
N ASP A 41 -3.57 40.40 -46.41
CA ASP A 41 -2.58 41.45 -46.71
C ASP A 41 -3.22 42.73 -47.31
N THR A 42 -2.58 43.88 -47.11
CA THR A 42 -2.08 44.84 -48.14
C THR A 42 -1.96 46.27 -47.58
N GLY A 43 -0.86 46.97 -47.92
CA GLY A 43 -0.78 48.42 -47.75
C GLY A 43 0.62 49.02 -47.60
N SER A 44 1.46 48.85 -48.62
CA SER A 44 2.73 49.56 -48.79
C SER A 44 2.53 51.04 -49.13
N LEU A 45 3.31 51.93 -48.52
CA LEU A 45 3.59 53.28 -49.05
C LEU A 45 5.04 53.68 -48.71
N PHE A 46 5.92 53.53 -49.70
CA PHE A 46 7.14 54.32 -49.87
C PHE A 46 6.89 55.36 -50.97
N PRO A 47 7.48 56.57 -50.89
CA PRO A 47 7.87 57.30 -52.08
C PRO A 47 9.39 57.28 -52.24
N GLY A 48 9.83 56.89 -53.43
CA GLY A 48 11.22 56.97 -53.86
C GLY A 48 11.59 58.33 -54.47
N PHE A 49 12.89 58.59 -54.51
CA PHE A 49 13.60 59.55 -55.36
C PHE A 49 14.99 58.94 -55.59
N ASP A 50 15.27 58.34 -56.74
CA ASP A 50 15.75 58.90 -58.00
C ASP A 50 17.29 58.76 -58.10
N SER A 51 17.72 58.15 -59.19
CA SER A 51 19.08 57.72 -59.47
C SER A 51 19.68 58.66 -60.50
N ASP A 52 20.88 59.18 -60.25
CA ASP A 52 21.70 59.74 -61.32
C ASP A 52 23.16 59.31 -61.21
N SER A 53 23.74 59.05 -62.37
CA SER A 53 25.05 58.43 -62.58
C SER A 53 25.91 59.35 -63.45
N GLY A 54 27.14 59.66 -63.04
CA GLY A 54 28.06 60.43 -63.88
C GLY A 54 29.43 60.72 -63.25
N ALA A 55 30.48 60.34 -63.95
CA ALA A 55 31.90 60.30 -63.59
C ALA A 55 32.64 61.65 -63.43
N GLY A 56 33.81 61.62 -62.75
CA GLY A 56 34.97 62.45 -63.12
C GLY A 56 35.89 63.04 -62.02
N SER A 57 37.05 62.39 -61.81
CA SER A 57 38.40 63.01 -61.63
C SER A 57 38.89 63.59 -60.27
N THR A 58 39.65 62.77 -59.52
CA THR A 58 40.99 62.91 -58.84
C THR A 58 41.55 64.28 -58.33
N PRO A 59 42.60 64.31 -57.47
CA PRO A 59 42.83 63.64 -56.17
C PRO A 59 43.51 64.58 -55.11
N THR A 60 43.27 64.45 -53.79
CA THR A 60 44.24 64.92 -52.76
C THR A 60 44.07 64.25 -51.40
N THR A 61 45.13 63.52 -51.01
CA THR A 61 45.79 63.42 -49.68
C THR A 61 45.05 62.95 -48.43
N ASP A 62 45.59 61.86 -47.87
CA ASP A 62 45.85 61.56 -46.45
C ASP A 62 44.72 61.67 -45.44
N ALA A 63 44.16 60.53 -45.06
CA ALA A 63 44.43 59.93 -43.75
C ALA A 63 43.93 58.48 -43.75
N ALA A 64 44.87 57.53 -43.73
CA ALA A 64 44.58 56.17 -43.32
C ALA A 64 44.18 56.21 -41.84
N ILE A 65 42.92 55.87 -41.55
CA ILE A 65 42.59 55.33 -40.23
C ILE A 65 42.84 53.84 -40.34
N ASP A 66 43.93 53.44 -39.72
CA ASP A 66 44.26 52.07 -39.38
C ASP A 66 43.11 51.48 -38.57
N ASP A 67 42.36 50.56 -39.17
CA ASP A 67 41.28 49.80 -38.55
C ASP A 67 41.85 48.68 -37.63
N ALA A 68 42.87 49.04 -36.84
CA ALA A 68 43.43 48.21 -35.80
C ALA A 68 42.47 48.21 -34.59
N ALA A 69 41.65 47.16 -34.55
CA ALA A 69 41.18 46.49 -33.33
C ALA A 69 40.69 47.39 -32.19
N ILE A 70 39.40 47.73 -32.20
CA ILE A 70 38.65 47.82 -30.94
C ILE A 70 38.19 46.41 -30.59
N ASP A 71 39.14 45.61 -30.10
CA ASP A 71 38.84 44.46 -29.26
C ASP A 71 38.48 45.03 -27.88
N THR A 72 37.24 45.47 -27.71
CA THR A 72 36.67 45.71 -26.38
C THR A 72 36.44 44.35 -25.72
N ALA A 73 37.52 43.76 -25.20
CA ALA A 73 37.43 42.80 -24.12
C ALA A 73 36.60 43.44 -22.98
N PRO A 74 35.65 42.71 -22.36
CA PRO A 74 34.87 43.27 -21.26
C PRO A 74 35.83 43.76 -20.17
N SER A 75 35.69 45.02 -19.78
CA SER A 75 36.48 45.64 -18.74
C SER A 75 36.03 45.13 -17.36
N CYS A 76 36.27 43.87 -17.06
CA CYS A 76 36.28 43.44 -15.68
C CYS A 76 37.60 43.96 -15.06
N VAL A 77 37.53 44.52 -13.86
CA VAL A 77 38.70 44.98 -13.11
C VAL A 77 38.77 44.10 -11.88
N PRO A 78 39.79 43.23 -11.74
CA PRO A 78 39.89 42.34 -10.60
C PRO A 78 39.93 43.15 -9.30
N ALA A 79 39.12 42.77 -8.31
CA ALA A 79 39.18 43.34 -6.98
C ALA A 79 39.86 42.36 -6.01
N ASP A 80 40.48 42.91 -4.95
CA ASP A 80 41.09 42.09 -3.90
C ASP A 80 40.01 41.36 -3.09
N GLY A 81 40.10 40.03 -2.99
CA GLY A 81 39.18 39.21 -2.21
C GLY A 81 39.04 37.78 -2.74
N ALA A 82 38.32 36.94 -2.00
CA ALA A 82 37.86 35.66 -2.53
C ALA A 82 36.59 35.89 -3.36
N ASP A 83 36.57 35.34 -4.58
CA ASP A 83 35.39 35.33 -5.44
C ASP A 83 34.58 34.07 -5.12
N ASP A 84 33.66 34.20 -4.16
CA ASP A 84 32.75 33.13 -3.79
C ASP A 84 31.39 33.40 -4.45
N PRO A 85 30.79 32.37 -5.08
CA PRO A 85 29.37 32.33 -5.41
C PRO A 85 28.40 33.15 -4.55
N ASP A 86 27.84 34.25 -5.08
CA ASP A 86 26.91 35.11 -4.34
C ASP A 86 25.68 35.61 -5.13
N ASP A 87 24.89 36.51 -4.53
CA ASP A 87 23.66 37.03 -5.13
C ASP A 87 23.87 38.29 -5.99
N ASP A 88 25.08 38.87 -5.99
CA ASP A 88 25.44 40.00 -6.84
C ASP A 88 25.85 39.55 -8.26
N PHE A 89 26.16 38.25 -8.44
CA PHE A 89 26.53 37.65 -9.73
C PHE A 89 27.75 38.28 -10.39
N LYS A 90 28.69 38.77 -9.57
CA LYS A 90 29.86 39.50 -10.03
C LYS A 90 31.08 38.58 -10.09
N ASP A 91 31.63 38.48 -11.30
CA ASP A 91 32.98 37.99 -11.51
C ASP A 91 33.98 39.04 -11.00
N THR A 92 34.42 38.85 -9.76
CA THR A 92 35.27 39.77 -9.01
C THR A 92 36.74 39.50 -9.27
N ASN A 93 37.12 38.26 -9.60
CA ASN A 93 38.48 37.87 -9.93
C ASN A 93 38.80 37.89 -11.44
N CYS A 94 37.81 38.25 -12.28
CA CYS A 94 37.91 38.29 -13.73
C CYS A 94 38.20 36.95 -14.40
N ASP A 95 37.88 35.83 -13.76
CA ASP A 95 38.17 34.52 -14.32
C ASP A 95 37.13 34.07 -15.34
N GLY A 96 35.98 34.75 -15.44
CA GLY A 96 34.90 34.53 -16.38
C GLY A 96 33.64 33.89 -15.79
N ILE A 97 33.57 33.66 -14.48
CA ILE A 97 32.36 33.20 -13.78
C ILE A 97 32.17 33.98 -12.46
N ASP A 98 30.98 33.88 -11.85
CA ASP A 98 30.80 34.26 -10.44
C ASP A 98 31.22 33.06 -9.56
N GLY A 99 32.40 33.21 -8.96
CA GLY A 99 33.14 32.19 -8.24
C GLY A 99 34.58 32.02 -8.72
N ASP A 100 35.28 31.01 -8.20
CA ASP A 100 36.68 30.76 -8.56
C ASP A 100 36.83 29.37 -9.19
N LYS A 101 37.16 29.35 -10.49
CA LYS A 101 37.34 28.13 -11.28
C LYS A 101 38.37 27.18 -10.69
N SER A 102 39.40 27.72 -10.04
CA SER A 102 40.46 26.91 -9.43
C SER A 102 40.02 26.22 -8.14
N ARG A 103 39.02 26.78 -7.45
CA ARG A 103 38.47 26.27 -6.17
C ARG A 103 37.20 25.44 -6.31
N ALA A 104 36.77 25.14 -7.54
CA ALA A 104 35.54 24.40 -7.80
C ALA A 104 35.75 23.05 -8.54
N ILE A 105 34.79 22.16 -8.33
CA ILE A 105 34.49 21.00 -9.17
C ILE A 105 33.19 21.27 -9.90
N PHE A 106 33.23 21.15 -11.23
CA PHE A 106 32.10 21.47 -12.11
C PHE A 106 31.30 20.20 -12.42
N VAL A 107 29.97 20.30 -12.28
CA VAL A 107 29.02 19.21 -12.59
C VAL A 107 27.97 19.69 -13.58
N ALA A 108 27.67 18.88 -14.60
CA ALA A 108 26.71 19.20 -15.66
C ALA A 108 25.95 17.95 -16.14
N PRO A 109 24.66 18.05 -16.55
CA PRO A 109 23.89 16.89 -16.99
C PRO A 109 24.45 16.22 -18.25
N ASP A 110 25.22 16.93 -19.06
CA ASP A 110 25.92 16.44 -20.26
C ASP A 110 27.41 16.15 -20.03
N GLY A 111 27.87 16.25 -18.77
CA GLY A 111 29.24 15.90 -18.36
C GLY A 111 29.50 14.39 -18.36
N LYS A 112 30.67 14.00 -17.83
CA LYS A 112 31.06 12.57 -17.68
C LYS A 112 31.80 12.33 -16.37
N ASP A 113 31.43 11.29 -15.64
CA ASP A 113 32.02 11.04 -14.30
C ASP A 113 33.52 10.68 -14.30
N ASP A 114 34.05 10.27 -15.44
CA ASP A 114 35.49 10.06 -15.67
C ASP A 114 36.24 11.33 -16.14
N ALA A 115 35.53 12.42 -16.44
CA ALA A 115 36.13 13.71 -16.83
C ALA A 115 36.93 14.34 -15.69
N ALA A 116 37.62 15.47 -15.91
CA ALA A 116 38.46 16.08 -14.88
C ALA A 116 37.66 16.78 -13.76
N GLY A 117 36.39 17.14 -14.01
CA GLY A 117 35.60 17.99 -13.11
C GLY A 117 35.99 19.47 -13.22
N THR A 118 36.59 19.86 -14.35
CA THR A 118 36.89 21.26 -14.69
C THR A 118 35.74 21.86 -15.48
N LEU A 119 35.76 23.19 -15.65
CA LEU A 119 34.74 23.92 -16.42
C LEU A 119 34.55 23.36 -17.84
N ASP A 120 35.65 23.02 -18.52
CA ASP A 120 35.62 22.46 -19.89
C ASP A 120 35.33 20.95 -19.94
N ALA A 121 35.49 20.25 -18.82
CA ALA A 121 35.30 18.80 -18.72
C ALA A 121 34.60 18.46 -17.39
N PRO A 122 33.32 18.86 -17.24
CA PRO A 122 32.56 18.68 -16.02
C PRO A 122 32.23 17.20 -15.77
N VAL A 123 32.07 16.83 -14.50
CA VAL A 123 31.53 15.51 -14.14
C VAL A 123 30.02 15.46 -14.37
N HIS A 124 29.44 14.26 -14.46
CA HIS A 124 28.03 14.09 -14.76
C HIS A 124 27.15 14.14 -13.50
N SER A 125 27.60 13.51 -12.42
CA SER A 125 26.82 13.32 -11.19
C SER A 125 27.29 14.20 -10.04
N PHE A 126 26.34 14.62 -9.20
CA PHE A 126 26.62 15.25 -7.92
C PHE A 126 27.41 14.32 -7.01
N ALA A 127 27.09 13.02 -7.00
CA ALA A 127 27.84 12.04 -6.24
C ALA A 127 29.35 12.11 -6.56
N LYS A 128 29.71 12.13 -7.86
CA LYS A 128 31.11 12.24 -8.28
C LYS A 128 31.72 13.61 -8.00
N ALA A 129 30.94 14.68 -8.17
CA ALA A 129 31.41 16.03 -7.90
C ALA A 129 31.77 16.22 -6.42
N ILE A 130 30.89 15.75 -5.53
CA ILE A 130 31.06 15.83 -4.07
C ILE A 130 32.23 14.96 -3.61
N GLU A 131 32.41 13.77 -4.19
CA GLU A 131 33.59 12.93 -3.92
C GLU A 131 34.88 13.70 -4.19
N ARG A 132 35.05 14.25 -5.41
CA ARG A 132 36.25 15.00 -5.79
C ARG A 132 36.43 16.30 -5.03
N ALA A 133 35.34 17.00 -4.74
CA ALA A 133 35.35 18.22 -3.95
C ALA A 133 35.92 17.94 -2.55
N ASN A 134 35.50 16.84 -1.93
CA ASN A 134 36.04 16.41 -0.64
C ASN A 134 37.51 15.96 -0.71
N GLU A 135 37.94 15.32 -1.79
CA GLU A 135 39.34 14.90 -1.98
C GLU A 135 40.28 16.10 -2.18
N LEU A 136 39.83 17.12 -2.88
CA LEU A 136 40.64 18.26 -3.30
C LEU A 136 40.42 19.51 -2.43
N GLY A 137 39.49 19.47 -1.48
CA GLY A 137 39.13 20.62 -0.64
C GLY A 137 38.50 21.77 -1.44
N LYS A 138 37.63 21.43 -2.39
CA LYS A 138 36.96 22.36 -3.32
C LYS A 138 35.46 22.43 -3.07
N ASP A 139 34.81 23.44 -3.66
CA ASP A 139 33.35 23.53 -3.73
C ASP A 139 32.80 22.82 -4.98
N VAL A 140 31.49 22.63 -5.05
CA VAL A 140 30.80 22.06 -6.22
C VAL A 140 29.98 23.15 -6.91
N TYR A 141 30.23 23.39 -8.20
CA TYR A 141 29.46 24.33 -9.03
C TYR A 141 28.63 23.53 -10.04
N ALA A 142 27.31 23.69 -9.96
CA ALA A 142 26.35 22.86 -10.67
C ALA A 142 25.63 23.62 -11.78
N CYS A 143 25.69 23.02 -12.96
CA CYS A 143 24.91 23.46 -14.10
C CYS A 143 23.41 23.37 -13.85
N ASN A 144 22.66 24.34 -14.37
CA ASN A 144 21.22 24.27 -14.49
C ASN A 144 20.83 23.06 -15.35
N GLY A 145 19.84 22.32 -14.87
CA GLY A 145 19.42 21.06 -15.47
C GLY A 145 18.89 20.09 -14.42
N THR A 146 18.44 18.93 -14.89
CA THR A 146 17.89 17.88 -14.02
C THR A 146 18.86 16.70 -13.93
N TYR A 147 19.13 16.27 -12.71
CA TYR A 147 19.99 15.15 -12.35
C TYR A 147 19.13 14.06 -11.71
N ALA A 148 19.00 12.94 -12.39
CA ALA A 148 18.16 11.82 -11.98
C ALA A 148 18.94 10.85 -11.08
N GLU A 149 19.36 11.32 -9.91
CA GLU A 149 20.17 10.54 -8.96
C GLU A 149 19.74 10.78 -7.51
N ASN A 150 20.12 9.85 -6.63
CA ASN A 150 20.04 10.02 -5.18
C ASN A 150 21.42 10.40 -4.66
N VAL A 151 21.52 11.52 -3.94
CA VAL A 151 22.78 12.04 -3.41
C VAL A 151 22.88 11.78 -1.91
N VAL A 152 24.03 11.29 -1.47
CA VAL A 152 24.36 11.11 -0.05
C VAL A 152 25.59 11.92 0.31
N ILE A 153 25.46 12.83 1.28
CA ILE A 153 26.55 13.66 1.78
C ILE A 153 26.91 13.21 3.19
N ALA A 154 28.18 12.80 3.38
CA ALA A 154 28.72 12.34 4.66
C ALA A 154 29.87 13.23 5.18
N LYS A 155 30.22 14.29 4.45
CA LYS A 155 31.26 15.28 4.80
C LYS A 155 30.78 16.67 4.45
N ALA A 156 31.32 17.68 5.12
CA ALA A 156 30.98 19.07 4.85
C ALA A 156 31.41 19.47 3.43
N VAL A 157 30.50 20.10 2.69
CA VAL A 157 30.73 20.58 1.32
C VAL A 157 29.79 21.76 1.04
N ARG A 158 30.24 22.71 0.21
CA ARG A 158 29.39 23.78 -0.33
C ARG A 158 29.05 23.46 -1.78
N VAL A 159 27.78 23.57 -2.11
CA VAL A 159 27.24 23.28 -3.44
C VAL A 159 26.47 24.48 -3.92
N PHE A 160 26.83 25.00 -5.08
CA PHE A 160 26.24 26.19 -5.68
C PHE A 160 25.67 25.83 -7.05
N GLY A 161 24.36 25.96 -7.20
CA GLY A 161 23.65 25.86 -8.47
C GLY A 161 23.47 27.21 -9.15
N GLY A 162 22.68 27.24 -10.22
CA GLY A 162 22.35 28.46 -10.94
C GLY A 162 23.26 28.78 -12.12
N PHE A 163 24.18 27.89 -12.50
CA PHE A 163 25.10 28.12 -13.62
C PHE A 163 24.49 27.71 -14.97
N ASP A 164 24.42 28.62 -15.93
CA ASP A 164 24.05 28.31 -17.32
C ASP A 164 25.30 27.93 -18.13
N CYS A 165 25.59 26.63 -18.21
CA CYS A 165 26.78 26.13 -18.90
C CYS A 165 26.73 26.30 -20.41
N LYS A 166 25.54 26.47 -20.99
CA LYS A 166 25.38 26.76 -22.41
C LYS A 166 25.67 28.22 -22.72
N ALA A 167 25.51 29.09 -21.72
CA ALA A 167 25.90 30.50 -21.77
C ALA A 167 27.24 30.77 -21.06
N GLY A 168 28.21 29.85 -21.20
CA GLY A 168 29.56 30.05 -20.69
C GLY A 168 29.68 30.00 -19.16
N TRP A 169 28.84 29.20 -18.49
CA TRP A 169 28.78 29.11 -17.02
C TRP A 169 28.44 30.44 -16.35
N LYS A 170 27.64 31.28 -17.02
CA LYS A 170 27.11 32.49 -16.39
C LYS A 170 26.17 32.09 -15.24
N ARG A 171 26.32 32.71 -14.08
CA ARG A 171 25.39 32.50 -12.97
C ARG A 171 24.06 33.22 -13.19
N THR A 172 22.98 32.59 -12.77
CA THR A 172 21.59 32.99 -13.02
C THR A 172 20.72 32.77 -11.79
N LEU A 173 19.46 33.20 -11.88
CA LEU A 173 18.47 32.98 -10.82
C LEU A 173 17.89 31.55 -10.79
N ASP A 174 18.19 30.73 -11.78
CA ASP A 174 17.68 29.36 -11.91
C ASP A 174 18.36 28.39 -10.92
N ARG A 175 17.99 27.12 -10.94
CA ARG A 175 18.46 26.09 -10.01
C ARG A 175 18.94 24.82 -10.72
N ALA A 176 19.98 24.21 -10.16
CA ALA A 176 20.30 22.82 -10.48
C ALA A 176 19.32 21.89 -9.75
N ARG A 177 18.63 21.00 -10.47
CA ARG A 177 17.56 20.17 -9.94
C ARG A 177 17.99 18.71 -9.76
N ILE A 178 17.93 18.19 -8.54
CA ILE A 178 18.10 16.77 -8.23
C ILE A 178 16.70 16.15 -8.10
N ALA A 179 16.37 15.24 -9.02
CA ALA A 179 15.04 14.63 -9.13
C ALA A 179 15.16 13.16 -9.57
N PRO A 180 15.49 12.23 -8.65
CA PRO A 180 15.51 10.81 -8.95
C PRO A 180 14.11 10.27 -9.24
N SER A 181 14.03 9.14 -9.93
CA SER A 181 12.78 8.42 -10.18
C SER A 181 12.29 7.60 -8.97
N LYS A 182 13.17 7.31 -8.00
CA LYS A 182 12.84 6.62 -6.75
C LYS A 182 13.71 7.13 -5.59
N GLY A 183 13.17 7.08 -4.37
CA GLY A 183 13.92 7.37 -3.14
C GLY A 183 14.12 8.86 -2.86
N ILE A 184 15.00 9.15 -1.91
CA ILE A 184 15.24 10.51 -1.40
C ILE A 184 16.27 11.21 -2.30
N PRO A 185 15.99 12.39 -2.88
CA PRO A 185 16.93 13.16 -3.69
C PRO A 185 18.23 13.48 -2.97
N LEU A 186 18.15 13.96 -1.72
CA LEU A 186 19.33 14.29 -0.93
C LEU A 186 19.21 13.79 0.51
N THR A 187 20.21 12.99 0.92
CA THR A 187 20.42 12.57 2.31
C THR A 187 21.73 13.12 2.84
N VAL A 188 21.71 13.75 4.01
CA VAL A 188 22.91 14.24 4.69
C VAL A 188 23.05 13.53 6.03
N ASN A 189 24.15 12.81 6.22
CA ASN A 189 24.39 11.98 7.40
C ASN A 189 25.59 12.47 8.20
N THR A 190 25.40 12.66 9.51
CA THR A 190 26.48 12.86 10.50
C THR A 190 27.41 14.07 10.25
N VAL A 191 26.93 15.15 9.65
CA VAL A 191 27.72 16.38 9.37
C VAL A 191 27.29 17.53 10.30
N ALA A 192 27.88 17.65 11.49
CA ALA A 192 27.40 18.56 12.53
C ALA A 192 28.03 19.98 12.55
N THR A 193 29.35 20.10 12.44
CA THR A 193 30.08 21.33 12.83
C THR A 193 30.13 22.37 11.71
N ASP A 194 30.71 22.00 10.56
CA ASP A 194 30.86 22.88 9.39
C ASP A 194 29.60 22.87 8.50
N GLY A 195 28.81 21.79 8.61
CA GLY A 195 27.54 21.61 7.92
C GLY A 195 27.68 21.44 6.40
N VAL A 196 26.54 21.33 5.73
CA VAL A 196 26.42 21.35 4.27
C VAL A 196 25.75 22.65 3.87
N GLN A 197 26.27 23.33 2.85
CA GLN A 197 25.67 24.55 2.29
C GLN A 197 25.20 24.26 0.87
N LEU A 198 23.94 24.56 0.60
CA LEU A 198 23.32 24.41 -0.71
C LEU A 198 22.77 25.78 -1.12
N ASP A 199 23.26 26.34 -2.22
CA ASP A 199 22.69 27.54 -2.83
C ASP A 199 22.08 27.16 -4.19
N ARG A 200 20.87 27.65 -4.47
CA ARG A 200 20.18 27.47 -5.77
C ARG A 200 20.10 26.01 -6.23
N ILE A 201 19.84 25.12 -5.27
CA ILE A 201 19.55 23.71 -5.53
C ILE A 201 18.05 23.47 -5.42
N ALA A 202 17.48 22.80 -6.40
CA ALA A 202 16.12 22.28 -6.35
C ALA A 202 16.14 20.78 -6.06
N LEU A 203 15.38 20.32 -5.07
CA LEU A 203 15.23 18.92 -4.71
C LEU A 203 13.78 18.53 -4.96
N ARG A 204 13.54 17.51 -5.78
CA ARG A 204 12.20 16.98 -6.04
C ARG A 204 12.16 15.49 -5.75
N ALA A 205 11.43 15.09 -4.71
CA ALA A 205 11.15 13.67 -4.47
C ALA A 205 10.00 13.19 -5.37
N PRO A 206 10.08 11.95 -5.88
CA PRO A 206 8.97 11.30 -6.59
C PRO A 206 7.86 10.90 -5.61
N ASP A 207 6.69 10.56 -6.15
CA ASP A 207 5.60 9.99 -5.36
C ASP A 207 5.98 8.60 -4.83
N GLY A 208 5.48 8.25 -3.64
CA GLY A 208 5.56 6.88 -3.13
C GLY A 208 4.73 5.93 -3.98
N VAL A 209 5.22 4.72 -4.18
CA VAL A 209 4.56 3.68 -5.00
C VAL A 209 4.09 2.53 -4.12
N ASP A 210 4.96 2.05 -3.23
CA ASP A 210 4.66 0.92 -2.36
C ASP A 210 3.83 1.38 -1.15
N ALA A 211 2.93 0.52 -0.65
CA ALA A 211 2.06 0.89 0.46
C ALA A 211 2.87 1.38 1.69
N GLY A 212 2.54 2.58 2.17
CA GLY A 212 3.27 3.23 3.27
C GLY A 212 4.60 3.89 2.88
N GLU A 213 5.01 3.86 1.61
CA GLU A 213 6.23 4.52 1.11
C GLU A 213 6.10 6.05 1.18
N SER A 214 7.11 6.69 1.75
CA SER A 214 7.14 8.14 1.93
C SER A 214 7.85 8.84 0.77
N SER A 215 7.40 10.05 0.47
CA SER A 215 8.10 10.97 -0.42
C SER A 215 8.82 12.02 0.43
N ILE A 216 10.15 11.96 0.45
CA ILE A 216 11.00 12.84 1.26
C ILE A 216 12.04 13.49 0.35
N ALA A 217 12.10 14.82 0.29
CA ALA A 217 12.99 15.54 -0.64
C ALA A 217 14.39 15.81 -0.08
N LEU A 218 14.47 16.19 1.21
CA LEU A 218 15.72 16.35 1.94
C LEU A 218 15.63 15.62 3.28
N PHE A 219 16.55 14.68 3.52
CA PHE A 219 16.71 14.05 4.83
C PHE A 219 18.04 14.42 5.47
N ALA A 220 17.99 15.20 6.56
CA ALA A 220 19.14 15.60 7.35
C ALA A 220 19.18 14.80 8.66
N ASN A 221 20.00 13.76 8.68
CA ASN A 221 20.21 12.87 9.81
C ASN A 221 21.46 13.28 10.60
N GLN A 222 21.27 13.74 11.84
CA GLN A 222 22.33 14.20 12.74
C GLN A 222 23.28 15.21 12.08
N SER A 223 22.70 16.12 11.30
CA SER A 223 23.44 17.01 10.41
C SER A 223 22.93 18.44 10.47
N LYS A 224 23.82 19.37 10.15
CA LYS A 224 23.53 20.79 9.92
C LYS A 224 23.54 21.04 8.41
N VAL A 225 22.40 21.46 7.87
CA VAL A 225 22.26 21.83 6.44
C VAL A 225 21.72 23.24 6.36
N VAL A 226 22.36 24.08 5.54
CA VAL A 226 21.92 25.43 5.21
C VAL A 226 21.52 25.44 3.74
N VAL A 227 20.29 25.86 3.47
CA VAL A 227 19.77 25.99 2.10
C VAL A 227 19.42 27.44 1.85
N THR A 228 20.02 28.03 0.81
CA THR A 228 19.79 29.40 0.37
C THR A 228 19.27 29.36 -1.06
N ASN A 229 18.26 30.18 -1.38
CA ASN A 229 17.66 30.26 -2.71
C ASN A 229 17.18 28.91 -3.31
N GLY A 230 17.02 27.88 -2.47
CA GLY A 230 16.68 26.52 -2.89
C GLY A 230 15.18 26.27 -2.99
N GLU A 231 14.83 25.14 -3.59
CA GLU A 231 13.46 24.65 -3.72
C GLU A 231 13.44 23.20 -3.24
N ILE A 232 12.54 22.84 -2.34
CA ILE A 232 12.51 21.51 -1.74
C ILE A 232 11.06 21.01 -1.78
N GLU A 233 10.78 20.09 -2.69
CA GLU A 233 9.44 19.64 -3.00
C GLU A 233 9.34 18.12 -2.84
N ALA A 234 8.41 17.67 -2.01
CA ALA A 234 8.03 16.27 -1.95
C ALA A 234 6.84 15.99 -2.88
N GLY A 235 6.83 14.79 -3.44
CA GLY A 235 5.63 14.21 -4.02
C GLY A 235 4.64 13.72 -2.96
N SER A 236 3.65 12.96 -3.41
CA SER A 236 2.66 12.30 -2.56
C SER A 236 3.27 11.08 -1.86
N GLY A 237 3.13 10.98 -0.55
CA GLY A 237 3.32 9.70 0.14
C GLY A 237 2.26 8.69 -0.32
N ALA A 238 2.63 7.42 -0.41
CA ALA A 238 1.70 6.37 -0.84
C ALA A 238 0.64 6.09 0.24
N ASP A 239 -0.53 5.65 -0.20
CA ASP A 239 -1.56 5.15 0.70
C ASP A 239 -1.05 3.95 1.52
N GLY A 240 -1.63 3.77 2.71
CA GLY A 240 -1.38 2.59 3.51
C GLY A 240 -2.01 1.34 2.91
N LEU A 241 -1.58 0.17 3.37
CA LEU A 241 -2.17 -1.10 2.93
C LEU A 241 -3.67 -1.12 3.27
N SER A 242 -4.53 -1.37 2.29
CA SER A 242 -5.96 -1.48 2.52
C SER A 242 -6.28 -2.71 3.38
N PRO A 243 -7.17 -2.60 4.39
CA PRO A 243 -7.56 -3.75 5.20
C PRO A 243 -8.37 -4.76 4.38
N ALA A 244 -8.22 -6.05 4.69
CA ALA A 244 -9.11 -7.09 4.16
C ALA A 244 -10.38 -7.20 5.02
N SER A 245 -11.54 -7.29 4.38
CA SER A 245 -12.81 -7.52 5.09
C SER A 245 -12.85 -8.90 5.73
N PRO A 246 -13.53 -9.07 6.88
CA PRO A 246 -13.73 -10.39 7.46
C PRO A 246 -14.40 -11.33 6.46
N ALA A 247 -13.89 -12.55 6.35
CA ALA A 247 -14.44 -13.53 5.44
C ALA A 247 -15.78 -14.05 5.97
N SER A 248 -16.73 -14.23 5.05
CA SER A 248 -17.99 -14.94 5.34
C SER A 248 -17.72 -16.41 5.67
N ILE A 249 -18.71 -17.06 6.28
CA ILE A 249 -18.68 -18.48 6.69
C ILE A 249 -18.21 -19.36 5.51
N THR A 250 -17.02 -19.96 5.62
CA THR A 250 -16.40 -20.75 4.54
C THR A 250 -16.98 -22.16 4.43
N THR A 251 -17.66 -22.63 5.47
CA THR A 251 -18.30 -23.95 5.56
C THR A 251 -19.63 -23.80 6.29
N PRO A 252 -20.74 -23.68 5.54
CA PRO A 252 -22.07 -23.58 6.11
C PRO A 252 -22.40 -24.81 6.97
N ALA A 253 -23.30 -24.64 7.94
CA ALA A 253 -23.85 -25.76 8.69
C ALA A 253 -24.40 -26.85 7.73
N THR A 254 -23.89 -28.07 7.86
CA THR A 254 -24.29 -29.20 7.01
C THR A 254 -25.46 -29.93 7.65
N LYS A 255 -26.49 -30.25 6.85
CA LYS A 255 -27.63 -31.03 7.30
C LYS A 255 -27.19 -32.44 7.74
N GLY A 256 -27.75 -32.92 8.84
CA GLY A 256 -27.61 -34.32 9.25
C GLY A 256 -28.39 -35.27 8.32
N ARG A 257 -27.95 -36.52 8.21
CA ARG A 257 -28.71 -37.62 7.59
C ARG A 257 -30.13 -37.72 8.14
N ASP A 258 -31.05 -37.90 7.22
CA ASP A 258 -32.46 -38.12 7.50
C ASP A 258 -32.71 -39.41 8.29
N ALA A 259 -33.88 -39.48 8.92
CA ALA A 259 -34.37 -40.66 9.62
C ALA A 259 -34.45 -41.88 8.68
N ALA A 260 -34.14 -43.06 9.20
CA ALA A 260 -34.32 -44.30 8.45
C ALA A 260 -35.74 -44.83 8.68
N ASN A 261 -36.43 -45.17 7.60
CA ASN A 261 -37.71 -45.87 7.70
C ASN A 261 -37.49 -47.28 8.25
N GLY A 262 -38.40 -47.72 9.12
CA GLY A 262 -38.38 -49.11 9.60
C GLY A 262 -38.69 -50.06 8.46
N THR A 263 -37.79 -51.01 8.17
CA THR A 263 -38.06 -52.04 7.16
C THR A 263 -38.94 -53.14 7.74
N PRO A 264 -39.97 -53.62 7.04
CA PRO A 264 -40.66 -54.86 7.39
C PRO A 264 -39.63 -55.99 7.44
N ARG A 265 -39.57 -56.75 8.54
CA ARG A 265 -38.78 -57.98 8.58
C ARG A 265 -39.69 -59.16 8.83
N GLU A 266 -39.59 -60.12 7.92
CA GLU A 266 -40.21 -61.42 8.08
C GLU A 266 -39.36 -62.22 9.05
N CYS A 267 -39.91 -62.51 10.23
CA CYS A 267 -39.38 -63.57 11.06
C CYS A 267 -40.36 -64.74 10.92
N SER A 268 -40.04 -65.70 10.05
CA SER A 268 -40.80 -66.94 10.02
C SER A 268 -40.42 -67.76 11.26
N GLU A 269 -41.41 -68.14 12.06
CA GLU A 269 -41.23 -69.18 13.06
C GLU A 269 -40.97 -70.49 12.32
N ASN A 270 -39.75 -71.01 12.33
CA ASN A 270 -39.52 -72.36 11.83
C ASN A 270 -39.92 -73.36 12.91
N LEU A 271 -41.21 -73.70 12.98
CA LEU A 271 -41.74 -74.73 13.88
C LEU A 271 -41.46 -76.17 13.40
N SER A 272 -40.70 -76.37 12.32
CA SER A 272 -40.44 -77.71 11.78
C SER A 272 -39.52 -78.59 12.65
N SER A 273 -39.01 -78.09 13.77
CA SER A 273 -38.25 -78.89 14.73
C SER A 273 -38.61 -78.54 16.18
N MET A 274 -39.67 -79.18 16.70
CA MET A 274 -39.78 -79.40 18.14
C MET A 274 -38.81 -80.53 18.56
N PRO A 275 -38.18 -80.49 19.76
CA PRO A 275 -38.79 -79.87 20.95
C PRO A 275 -37.85 -78.91 21.73
N TRP A 276 -38.45 -77.83 22.26
CA TRP A 276 -37.99 -76.98 23.39
C TRP A 276 -36.83 -75.98 23.23
N THR A 277 -36.41 -75.56 22.04
CA THR A 277 -35.54 -74.38 21.93
C THR A 277 -36.12 -73.36 20.95
N MET A 278 -36.84 -72.37 21.50
CA MET A 278 -37.29 -71.20 20.73
C MET A 278 -36.06 -70.40 20.29
N VAL A 279 -35.64 -70.59 19.03
CA VAL A 279 -34.58 -69.77 18.44
C VAL A 279 -35.21 -68.47 17.93
N TYR A 280 -35.19 -67.44 18.78
CA TYR A 280 -35.52 -66.08 18.39
C TYR A 280 -34.38 -65.52 17.52
N LEU A 281 -34.44 -65.72 16.20
CA LEU A 281 -33.50 -65.13 15.23
C LEU A 281 -33.87 -63.68 14.84
N CYS A 282 -34.42 -62.90 15.78
CA CYS A 282 -34.55 -61.46 15.59
C CYS A 282 -33.21 -60.82 15.96
N THR A 283 -32.30 -60.68 14.99
CA THR A 283 -31.10 -59.87 15.19
C THR A 283 -31.49 -58.43 15.55
N THR A 284 -30.62 -57.79 16.32
CA THR A 284 -30.80 -56.48 16.97
C THR A 284 -31.39 -55.38 16.08
N PRO A 285 -32.08 -54.37 16.66
CA PRO A 285 -32.67 -53.26 15.93
C PRO A 285 -31.67 -52.60 14.97
N GLU A 286 -32.18 -52.09 13.83
CA GLU A 286 -31.41 -51.19 12.97
C GLU A 286 -30.88 -50.05 13.84
N LEU A 287 -29.56 -50.06 14.04
CA LEU A 287 -28.87 -48.98 14.73
C LEU A 287 -29.17 -47.72 13.94
N GLY A 288 -29.68 -46.68 14.61
CA GLY A 288 -29.84 -45.39 13.96
C GLY A 288 -28.52 -44.94 13.33
N PRO A 289 -28.56 -44.16 12.24
CA PRO A 289 -27.39 -43.81 11.44
C PRO A 289 -26.20 -43.45 12.36
N GLN A 290 -25.19 -44.33 12.42
CA GLN A 290 -23.99 -44.14 13.23
C GLN A 290 -23.03 -43.26 12.44
N THR A 291 -22.50 -42.21 13.07
CA THR A 291 -21.64 -41.20 12.43
C THR A 291 -20.27 -41.80 12.08
N THR A 292 -20.09 -42.30 10.86
CA THR A 292 -18.76 -42.58 10.28
C THR A 292 -18.31 -41.48 9.32
N THR A 293 -19.13 -40.45 9.11
CA THR A 293 -18.78 -39.29 8.30
C THR A 293 -17.66 -38.51 9.00
N PRO A 294 -16.50 -38.33 8.35
CA PRO A 294 -15.45 -37.46 8.86
C PRO A 294 -16.02 -36.05 9.02
N VAL A 295 -15.92 -35.49 10.22
CA VAL A 295 -16.30 -34.11 10.49
C VAL A 295 -15.10 -33.24 10.11
N PRO A 296 -15.24 -32.23 9.25
CA PRO A 296 -14.21 -31.23 9.03
C PRO A 296 -13.75 -30.64 10.37
N THR A 297 -12.47 -30.30 10.50
CA THR A 297 -11.82 -29.98 11.79
C THR A 297 -12.41 -28.79 12.55
N CYS A 298 -13.26 -27.98 11.91
CA CYS A 298 -13.86 -26.78 12.50
C CYS A 298 -15.38 -26.87 12.75
N GLU A 299 -16.04 -27.98 12.38
CA GLU A 299 -17.48 -28.14 12.56
C GLU A 299 -17.83 -28.75 13.94
N GLY A 300 -18.92 -28.25 14.54
CA GLY A 300 -19.51 -28.86 15.72
C GLY A 300 -20.26 -30.14 15.35
N ARG A 301 -19.93 -31.29 15.95
CA ARG A 301 -20.62 -32.55 15.62
C ARG A 301 -22.08 -32.48 16.07
N GLY A 302 -23.00 -32.89 15.20
CA GLY A 302 -24.41 -33.07 15.53
C GLY A 302 -24.67 -34.25 16.47
N GLY A 303 -25.87 -34.26 17.06
CA GLY A 303 -26.34 -35.29 17.96
C GLY A 303 -26.70 -36.59 17.23
N LYS A 304 -26.48 -37.73 17.89
CA LYS A 304 -26.80 -39.04 17.32
C LYS A 304 -28.31 -39.27 17.30
N GLY A 305 -28.85 -39.78 16.19
CA GLY A 305 -30.24 -40.21 16.10
C GLY A 305 -30.56 -41.41 17.02
N GLY A 306 -31.79 -41.48 17.50
CA GLY A 306 -32.28 -42.56 18.35
C GLY A 306 -32.49 -43.86 17.58
N ASN A 307 -32.33 -45.01 18.24
CA ASN A 307 -32.59 -46.31 17.64
C ASN A 307 -34.09 -46.57 17.53
N GLY A 308 -34.49 -47.28 16.47
CA GLY A 308 -35.86 -47.77 16.32
C GLY A 308 -36.27 -48.75 17.43
N GLY A 309 -37.55 -48.72 17.79
CA GLY A 309 -38.16 -49.69 18.70
C GLY A 309 -38.35 -51.07 18.07
N VAL A 310 -38.54 -52.10 18.89
CA VAL A 310 -38.78 -53.48 18.42
C VAL A 310 -40.24 -53.83 18.68
N GLY A 311 -40.98 -54.17 17.62
CA GLY A 311 -42.31 -54.75 17.74
C GLY A 311 -42.22 -56.20 18.22
N ARG A 312 -43.00 -56.57 19.26
CA ARG A 312 -43.13 -57.95 19.76
C ARG A 312 -44.59 -58.28 20.02
N PRO A 313 -45.02 -59.54 19.87
CA PRO A 313 -46.40 -59.92 20.12
C PRO A 313 -46.63 -60.23 21.60
N GLU A 314 -47.84 -59.95 22.10
CA GLU A 314 -48.21 -60.07 23.52
C GLU A 314 -48.17 -61.51 24.09
N TRP A 315 -48.21 -62.54 23.24
CA TRP A 315 -48.32 -63.94 23.66
C TRP A 315 -46.98 -64.64 23.91
N ALA A 316 -45.88 -64.09 23.40
CA ALA A 316 -44.57 -64.47 23.90
C ALA A 316 -44.46 -63.86 25.29
N ASN A 317 -44.20 -64.65 26.35
CA ASN A 317 -43.77 -64.14 27.67
C ASN A 317 -42.47 -63.29 27.62
N ALA A 318 -42.07 -62.84 26.43
CA ALA A 318 -41.09 -61.83 26.14
C ALA A 318 -41.66 -60.44 26.48
N LYS A 319 -40.76 -59.56 26.91
CA LYS A 319 -41.03 -58.18 27.32
C LYS A 319 -41.95 -57.41 26.33
N PRO A 320 -42.74 -56.44 26.81
CA PRO A 320 -43.60 -55.59 25.97
C PRO A 320 -42.81 -54.93 24.82
N PRO A 321 -43.49 -54.54 23.71
CA PRO A 321 -42.85 -53.82 22.61
C PRO A 321 -42.07 -52.62 23.16
N THR A 322 -40.82 -52.48 22.71
CA THR A 322 -39.97 -51.39 23.19
C THR A 322 -40.15 -50.19 22.30
N GLY A 323 -40.39 -49.02 22.89
CA GLY A 323 -40.31 -47.77 22.15
C GLY A 323 -38.91 -47.54 21.57
N GLY A 324 -38.83 -46.71 20.53
CA GLY A 324 -37.54 -46.24 20.05
C GLY A 324 -36.82 -45.42 21.12
N THR A 325 -35.49 -45.38 21.04
CA THR A 325 -34.69 -44.60 22.00
C THR A 325 -34.70 -43.12 21.61
N ALA A 326 -34.48 -42.25 22.59
CA ALA A 326 -34.24 -40.84 22.34
C ALA A 326 -32.98 -40.66 21.46
N GLY A 327 -33.02 -39.65 20.59
CA GLY A 327 -31.80 -39.08 20.02
C GLY A 327 -30.99 -38.38 21.11
N LEU A 328 -29.68 -38.28 20.89
CA LEU A 328 -28.77 -37.60 21.80
C LEU A 328 -28.64 -36.12 21.42
N PRO A 329 -28.39 -35.22 22.39
CA PRO A 329 -28.00 -33.86 22.09
C PRO A 329 -26.68 -33.83 21.31
N ALA A 330 -26.40 -32.71 20.66
CA ALA A 330 -25.08 -32.48 20.08
C ALA A 330 -24.01 -32.54 21.19
N PRO A 331 -22.86 -33.20 20.96
CA PRO A 331 -21.72 -33.14 21.87
C PRO A 331 -21.05 -31.75 21.91
N SER A 332 -21.32 -30.90 20.91
CA SER A 332 -20.83 -29.51 20.87
C SER A 332 -21.78 -28.53 21.56
N PRO A 333 -21.28 -27.55 22.35
CA PRO A 333 -22.10 -26.51 22.97
C PRO A 333 -22.88 -25.67 21.95
N GLY A 334 -24.05 -25.15 22.34
CA GLY A 334 -24.82 -24.16 21.56
C GLY A 334 -25.95 -24.68 20.69
N GLY A 335 -26.19 -26.00 20.66
CA GLY A 335 -27.29 -26.62 19.94
C GLY A 335 -28.64 -26.62 20.69
N PRO A 336 -29.79 -26.66 19.98
CA PRO A 336 -31.09 -26.86 20.61
C PRO A 336 -31.18 -28.23 21.32
N SER A 337 -31.49 -28.24 22.61
CA SER A 337 -31.59 -29.47 23.45
C SER A 337 -32.92 -30.23 23.27
N ARG A 338 -33.84 -29.70 22.46
CA ARG A 338 -35.13 -30.35 22.20
C ARG A 338 -34.97 -31.38 21.09
N THR A 339 -35.43 -32.60 21.34
CA THR A 339 -35.35 -33.72 20.41
C THR A 339 -36.75 -33.96 19.83
N SER A 340 -36.86 -34.10 18.50
CA SER A 340 -38.14 -34.28 17.80
C SER A 340 -38.33 -35.73 17.34
N ILE A 341 -39.57 -36.22 17.24
CA ILE A 341 -39.83 -37.58 16.76
C ILE A 341 -39.38 -37.68 15.30
N GLY A 342 -38.54 -38.66 14.99
CA GLY A 342 -38.04 -38.89 13.64
C GLY A 342 -36.92 -37.93 13.24
N ARG A 343 -37.13 -36.61 13.19
CA ARG A 343 -36.15 -35.67 12.61
C ARG A 343 -35.11 -35.17 13.61
N GLY A 344 -33.83 -35.15 13.21
CA GLY A 344 -32.79 -34.36 13.88
C GLY A 344 -32.98 -32.85 13.64
N LEU A 345 -32.43 -32.01 14.51
CA LEU A 345 -32.40 -30.56 14.31
C LEU A 345 -31.16 -30.17 13.50
N ASP A 346 -31.27 -29.10 12.71
CA ASP A 346 -30.15 -28.55 11.96
C ASP A 346 -29.10 -27.94 12.92
N GLY A 347 -27.84 -27.97 12.50
CA GLY A 347 -26.78 -27.24 13.19
C GLY A 347 -26.91 -25.73 12.97
N ALA A 348 -26.39 -24.94 13.91
CA ALA A 348 -26.29 -23.50 13.75
C ALA A 348 -25.16 -23.13 12.79
N GLN A 349 -25.35 -22.04 12.06
CA GLN A 349 -24.27 -21.41 11.28
C GLN A 349 -23.18 -20.85 12.21
N GLY A 350 -21.94 -20.83 11.73
CA GLY A 350 -20.87 -20.06 12.39
C GLY A 350 -21.13 -18.56 12.32
N ALA A 351 -20.44 -17.78 13.16
CA ALA A 351 -20.47 -16.33 13.08
C ALA A 351 -19.43 -15.82 12.06
N VAL A 352 -19.69 -14.64 11.48
CA VAL A 352 -18.69 -13.89 10.70
C VAL A 352 -17.54 -13.48 11.64
N GLY A 353 -16.31 -13.41 11.10
CA GLY A 353 -15.17 -12.88 11.84
C GLY A 353 -15.36 -11.41 12.23
N ALA A 354 -14.69 -10.97 13.29
CA ALA A 354 -14.68 -9.56 13.65
C ALA A 354 -13.88 -8.76 12.63
N SER A 355 -14.26 -7.50 12.43
CA SER A 355 -13.46 -6.55 11.65
C SER A 355 -12.10 -6.29 12.31
N GLY A 356 -11.10 -5.94 11.49
CA GLY A 356 -9.86 -5.36 12.00
C GLY A 356 -10.11 -4.06 12.77
N VAL A 357 -9.18 -3.72 13.66
CA VAL A 357 -9.23 -2.48 14.46
C VAL A 357 -8.20 -1.51 13.91
N SER A 358 -8.59 -0.26 13.69
CA SER A 358 -7.67 0.80 13.25
C SER A 358 -6.54 1.02 14.26
N SER A 359 -5.40 1.54 13.78
CA SER A 359 -4.31 1.91 14.69
C SER A 359 -4.78 2.93 15.73
N LYS A 360 -4.29 2.77 16.95
CA LYS A 360 -4.47 3.77 18.02
C LYS A 360 -3.46 4.90 17.93
N VAL A 361 -2.45 4.76 17.07
CA VAL A 361 -1.41 5.78 16.83
C VAL A 361 -1.75 6.48 15.51
N ALA A 362 -1.75 7.81 15.53
CA ALA A 362 -2.15 8.60 14.36
C ALA A 362 -1.06 8.66 13.28
N PHE A 363 0.20 8.72 13.69
CA PHE A 363 1.35 8.87 12.79
C PHE A 363 2.34 7.73 12.99
N GLY A 364 3.10 7.46 11.94
CA GLY A 364 4.26 6.59 12.01
C GLY A 364 5.40 7.20 12.84
N THR A 365 6.50 6.48 12.94
CA THR A 365 7.71 6.92 13.64
C THR A 365 8.76 7.49 12.69
N VAL A 366 9.50 8.50 13.16
CA VAL A 366 10.69 8.98 12.45
C VAL A 366 11.91 8.28 13.04
N THR A 367 12.73 7.73 12.17
CA THR A 367 13.95 6.97 12.51
C THR A 367 15.17 7.60 11.82
N GLU A 368 16.35 7.07 12.12
CA GLU A 368 17.60 7.42 11.42
C GLU A 368 17.57 7.13 9.90
N LYS A 369 16.57 6.38 9.41
CA LYS A 369 16.38 6.05 7.99
C LYS A 369 15.26 6.83 7.31
N GLY A 370 14.56 7.70 8.06
CA GLY A 370 13.41 8.46 7.58
C GLY A 370 12.12 8.11 8.31
N TYR A 371 10.98 8.46 7.71
CA TYR A 371 9.66 8.14 8.24
C TYR A 371 9.29 6.67 7.96
N VAL A 372 8.75 5.99 8.98
CA VAL A 372 8.27 4.62 8.93
C VAL A 372 6.79 4.61 9.27
N ALA A 373 5.95 4.14 8.36
CA ALA A 373 4.50 4.05 8.54
C ALA A 373 4.07 2.87 9.45
N ASP A 374 4.55 2.85 10.69
CA ASP A 374 4.29 1.79 11.68
C ASP A 374 2.95 1.92 12.42
N ASN A 375 2.13 2.90 12.04
CA ASN A 375 0.77 3.09 12.55
C ASN A 375 -0.25 2.14 11.89
N SER A 376 0.04 0.84 11.91
CA SER A 376 -0.86 -0.19 11.37
C SER A 376 -2.00 -0.54 12.33
N GLY A 377 -3.16 -0.91 11.78
CA GLY A 377 -4.25 -1.55 12.50
C GLY A 377 -3.94 -3.01 12.84
N THR A 378 -4.79 -3.62 13.67
CA THR A 378 -4.69 -5.03 14.05
C THR A 378 -5.78 -5.86 13.39
N ALA A 379 -5.49 -7.14 13.12
CA ALA A 379 -6.48 -8.08 12.63
C ALA A 379 -7.62 -8.30 13.64
N GLY A 380 -8.81 -8.57 13.13
CA GLY A 380 -9.96 -8.99 13.91
C GLY A 380 -9.87 -10.45 14.31
N GLY A 381 -10.61 -10.83 15.36
CA GLY A 381 -10.71 -12.22 15.79
C GLY A 381 -11.53 -13.09 14.83
N PRO A 382 -11.28 -14.41 14.78
CA PRO A 382 -12.12 -15.34 14.03
C PRO A 382 -13.54 -15.36 14.60
N GLY A 383 -14.51 -15.68 13.74
CA GLY A 383 -15.89 -15.90 14.15
C GLY A 383 -16.03 -17.15 15.00
N ALA A 384 -17.02 -17.16 15.90
CA ALA A 384 -17.35 -18.36 16.66
C ALA A 384 -17.88 -19.47 15.73
N THR A 385 -17.59 -20.73 16.06
CA THR A 385 -18.20 -21.87 15.39
C THR A 385 -19.67 -22.00 15.78
N GLY A 386 -20.48 -22.55 14.87
CA GLY A 386 -21.87 -22.87 15.12
C GLY A 386 -22.00 -24.15 15.97
N GLY A 387 -23.02 -24.22 16.82
CA GLY A 387 -23.35 -25.43 17.57
C GLY A 387 -23.97 -26.52 16.68
N GLY A 388 -23.72 -27.79 16.99
CA GLY A 388 -24.38 -28.91 16.31
C GLY A 388 -25.86 -29.03 16.70
N GLY A 389 -26.70 -29.58 15.82
CA GLY A 389 -28.11 -29.86 16.10
C GLY A 389 -28.31 -31.16 16.89
N SER A 390 -29.44 -31.35 17.55
CA SER A 390 -29.76 -32.59 18.29
C SER A 390 -30.26 -33.72 17.37
N GLY A 391 -30.07 -34.98 17.77
CA GLY A 391 -30.61 -36.13 17.06
C GLY A 391 -32.12 -36.33 17.30
N GLY A 392 -32.82 -36.88 16.31
CA GLY A 392 -34.25 -37.22 16.42
C GLY A 392 -34.50 -38.51 17.19
N TRP A 393 -35.71 -38.72 17.72
CA TRP A 393 -36.11 -39.97 18.37
C TRP A 393 -36.38 -41.08 17.36
N GLY A 394 -36.07 -42.32 17.72
CA GLY A 394 -36.57 -43.49 17.00
C GLY A 394 -38.06 -43.71 17.26
N ASN A 395 -38.75 -44.26 16.27
CA ASN A 395 -40.17 -44.57 16.36
C ASN A 395 -40.42 -45.89 17.12
N VAL A 396 -41.65 -46.09 17.58
CA VAL A 396 -42.10 -47.37 18.14
C VAL A 396 -42.13 -48.45 17.06
N GLY A 397 -41.78 -49.69 17.41
CA GLY A 397 -41.99 -50.85 16.54
C GLY A 397 -43.42 -51.38 16.69
N ALA A 398 -43.95 -52.02 15.65
CA ALA A 398 -45.29 -52.60 15.62
C ALA A 398 -45.24 -54.08 15.23
N ALA A 399 -46.17 -54.87 15.75
CA ALA A 399 -46.40 -56.25 15.32
C ALA A 399 -47.79 -56.33 14.69
N VAL A 400 -47.88 -56.83 13.46
CA VAL A 400 -49.16 -57.00 12.76
C VAL A 400 -49.37 -58.48 12.47
N TRP A 401 -50.54 -58.98 12.88
CA TRP A 401 -50.93 -60.37 12.68
C TRP A 401 -51.54 -60.55 11.29
N ALA A 402 -51.00 -61.48 10.50
CA ALA A 402 -51.44 -61.73 9.11
C ALA A 402 -52.02 -63.14 8.92
N GLY A 403 -52.69 -63.68 9.94
CA GLY A 403 -53.33 -64.98 9.85
C GLY A 403 -52.46 -66.15 10.33
N SER A 404 -52.99 -67.37 10.16
CA SER A 404 -52.50 -68.60 10.76
C SER A 404 -51.01 -68.87 10.43
N PHE A 405 -50.17 -68.70 11.46
CA PHE A 405 -48.75 -69.07 11.55
C PHE A 405 -47.69 -68.11 10.95
N VAL A 406 -48.06 -66.89 10.51
CA VAL A 406 -47.08 -65.87 10.07
C VAL A 406 -47.33 -64.53 10.76
N ALA A 407 -46.30 -64.01 11.45
CA ALA A 407 -46.31 -62.69 12.07
C ALA A 407 -45.34 -61.76 11.34
N TYR A 408 -45.80 -60.55 11.00
CA TYR A 408 -44.95 -59.49 10.46
C TYR A 408 -44.49 -58.57 11.58
N TYR A 409 -43.17 -58.38 11.68
CA TYR A 409 -42.56 -57.48 12.64
C TYR A 409 -42.06 -56.23 11.93
N TYR A 410 -42.51 -55.09 12.41
CA TYR A 410 -42.03 -53.79 11.98
C TYR A 410 -41.12 -53.25 13.07
N ASN A 411 -39.84 -53.17 12.77
CA ASN A 411 -38.95 -52.34 13.57
C ASN A 411 -39.39 -50.88 13.38
N GLY A 412 -39.38 -50.11 14.46
CA GLY A 412 -39.58 -48.67 14.37
C GLY A 412 -38.45 -48.06 13.55
N GLY A 413 -38.74 -47.02 12.76
CA GLY A 413 -37.70 -46.28 12.06
C GLY A 413 -36.73 -45.60 13.05
N ALA A 414 -35.46 -45.50 12.68
CA ALA A 414 -34.48 -44.79 13.48
C ALA A 414 -34.62 -43.27 13.31
N GLY A 415 -34.28 -42.52 14.36
CA GLY A 415 -34.22 -41.07 14.31
C GLY A 415 -33.07 -40.56 13.44
N GLY A 416 -33.27 -39.42 12.77
CA GLY A 416 -32.26 -38.72 11.99
C GLY A 416 -31.16 -38.14 12.88
N GLU A 417 -29.97 -37.95 12.33
CA GLU A 417 -28.88 -37.30 13.03
C GLU A 417 -29.05 -35.78 13.03
N GLY A 418 -28.53 -35.13 14.07
CA GLY A 418 -28.49 -33.68 14.11
C GLY A 418 -27.48 -33.13 13.10
N GLY A 419 -27.76 -31.95 12.56
CA GLY A 419 -26.85 -31.25 11.64
C GLY A 419 -25.54 -30.84 12.29
N PHE A 420 -24.51 -30.69 11.47
CA PHE A 420 -23.20 -30.19 11.88
C PHE A 420 -23.24 -28.67 12.02
N GLY A 421 -22.56 -28.13 13.02
CA GLY A 421 -22.41 -26.69 13.18
C GLY A 421 -21.41 -26.13 12.18
N GLY A 422 -21.71 -25.00 11.56
CA GLY A 422 -20.84 -24.36 10.56
C GLY A 422 -19.57 -23.76 11.18
N CYS A 423 -18.52 -23.60 10.38
CA CYS A 423 -17.28 -22.98 10.87
C CYS A 423 -17.40 -21.45 10.95
N GLY A 424 -16.67 -20.83 11.88
CA GLY A 424 -16.58 -19.38 11.95
C GLY A 424 -15.81 -18.79 10.77
N GLY A 425 -16.19 -17.59 10.34
CA GLY A 425 -15.45 -16.83 9.32
C GLY A 425 -14.09 -16.34 9.83
N ALA A 426 -13.15 -16.11 8.91
CA ALA A 426 -11.87 -15.48 9.26
C ALA A 426 -12.08 -14.01 9.66
N GLY A 427 -11.30 -13.52 10.62
CA GLY A 427 -11.29 -12.10 10.97
C GLY A 427 -10.80 -11.23 9.82
N GLY A 428 -11.20 -9.95 9.81
CA GLY A 428 -10.65 -8.98 8.87
C GLY A 428 -9.19 -8.66 9.18
N GLU A 429 -8.41 -8.28 8.18
CA GLU A 429 -7.03 -7.85 8.37
C GLU A 429 -6.97 -6.37 8.75
N GLY A 430 -5.92 -5.97 9.47
CA GLY A 430 -5.67 -4.56 9.78
C GLY A 430 -5.13 -3.80 8.57
N GLY A 431 -5.47 -2.53 8.44
CA GLY A 431 -4.87 -1.65 7.42
C GLY A 431 -3.46 -1.21 7.81
N GLY A 432 -2.63 -0.88 6.82
CA GLY A 432 -1.30 -0.29 7.01
C GLY A 432 -1.36 1.24 7.15
N GLY A 433 -0.30 1.83 7.71
CA GLY A 433 -0.12 3.28 7.74
C GLY A 433 0.25 3.84 6.36
N GLY A 434 -0.19 5.07 6.06
CA GLY A 434 0.22 5.80 4.85
C GLY A 434 1.60 6.41 4.99
N GLY A 435 2.28 6.57 3.86
CA GLY A 435 3.56 7.27 3.76
C GLY A 435 3.40 8.78 3.93
N ALA A 436 4.49 9.46 4.26
CA ALA A 436 4.51 10.90 4.48
C ALA A 436 4.98 11.67 3.23
N SER A 437 4.41 12.84 2.97
CA SER A 437 4.94 13.84 2.04
C SER A 437 5.73 14.90 2.81
N VAL A 438 7.06 14.90 2.70
CA VAL A 438 7.93 15.74 3.52
C VAL A 438 9.00 16.44 2.69
N GLY A 439 8.92 17.76 2.59
CA GLY A 439 9.99 18.55 1.96
C GLY A 439 11.32 18.37 2.69
N VAL A 440 11.36 18.71 3.98
CA VAL A 440 12.56 18.57 4.81
C VAL A 440 12.27 17.74 6.05
N LEU A 441 13.03 16.65 6.21
CA LEU A 441 13.03 15.82 7.41
C LEU A 441 14.36 16.01 8.14
N SER A 442 14.31 16.45 9.40
CA SER A 442 15.49 16.56 10.27
C SER A 442 15.36 15.58 11.42
N PHE A 443 16.38 14.73 11.60
CA PHE A 443 16.48 13.78 12.69
C PHE A 443 17.74 14.08 13.52
N LYS A 444 17.65 14.02 14.84
CA LYS A 444 18.73 14.39 15.78
C LYS A 444 19.04 13.26 16.72
#